data_AF-A0AAD5WM83-F1
#
_entry.id   AF-A0AAD5WM83-F1
#
_cell.length_a   1.000
_cell.length_b   1.000
_cell.length_c   1.000
_cell.angle_alpha   90.00
_cell.angle_beta   90.00
_cell.angle_gamma   90.00
#
_symmetry.space_group_name_H-M   'P 1'
#
loop_
_entity.id
_entity.type
_entity.pdbx_description
1 polymer ?
#
loop_
_entity_poly.entity_id
_entity_poly.type
_entity_poly.pdbx_seq_one_letter_code
_entity_poly.pdbx_strand_id
1 'polypeptide(L)' 'MKGLISAGNDYIAKKLCDEIRGFMCDFQVPNGLKSLGFQFSDIENLSTAALNSVQNIAVTPRSTDMEIIAQLYENSLTVY' A
#
# COMPACT_ATOMS: atom_id res chain seq x y z
N MET A 1 11.36 38.03 6.92
CA MET A 1 11.35 36.65 7.47
C MET A 1 10.25 35.87 6.77
N LYS A 2 10.58 34.98 5.83
CA LYS A 2 9.59 34.01 5.30
C LYS A 2 9.46 32.90 6.34
N GLY A 3 8.33 32.85 7.03
CA GLY A 3 8.05 31.76 7.97
C GLY A 3 8.03 30.43 7.24
N LEU A 4 8.72 29.44 7.78
CA LEU A 4 8.61 28.04 7.35
C LEU A 4 7.17 27.59 7.60
N ILE A 5 6.36 27.50 6.55
CA ILE A 5 5.06 26.84 6.61
C ILE A 5 5.35 25.34 6.66
N SER A 6 5.40 24.79 7.86
CA SER A 6 5.51 23.35 8.06
C SER A 6 4.10 22.76 8.00
N ALA A 7 3.81 21.97 6.96
CA ALA A 7 2.58 21.20 6.93
C ALA A 7 2.64 20.04 7.95
N GLY A 8 1.50 19.59 8.44
CA GLY A 8 1.43 18.40 9.32
C GLY A 8 1.83 17.12 8.57
N ASN A 9 2.45 16.17 9.26
CA ASN A 9 2.89 14.90 8.67
C ASN A 9 1.76 14.15 7.97
N ASP A 10 0.56 14.13 8.55
CA ASP A 10 -0.61 13.45 7.95
C ASP A 10 -1.03 14.09 6.63
N TYR A 11 -0.95 15.42 6.53
CA TYR A 11 -1.23 16.13 5.29
C TYR A 11 -0.20 15.77 4.22
N ILE A 12 1.08 15.77 4.58
CA ILE A 12 2.17 15.43 3.66
C ILE A 12 2.02 13.99 3.17
N ALA A 13 1.77 13.04 4.08
CA ALA A 13 1.58 11.63 3.74
C ALA A 13 0.37 11.44 2.83
N LYS A 14 -0.78 12.05 3.15
CA LYS A 14 -1.98 11.99 2.32
C LYS A 14 -1.72 12.55 0.93
N LYS A 15 -1.11 13.73 0.84
CA LYS A 15 -0.79 14.35 -0.45
C LYS A 15 0.14 13.49 -1.29
N LEU A 16 1.19 12.94 -0.70
CA LEU A 16 2.09 12.03 -1.41
C LEU A 16 1.35 10.80 -1.93
N CYS A 17 0.49 10.17 -1.12
CA CYS A 17 -0.32 9.04 -1.56
C CYS A 17 -1.28 9.41 -2.71
N ASP A 18 -1.90 10.58 -2.64
CA ASP A 18 -2.81 11.05 -3.69
C ASP A 18 -2.07 11.29 -5.01
N GLU A 19 -0.88 11.90 -4.99
CA GLU A 19 -0.05 12.10 -6.19
C GLU A 19 0.41 10.76 -6.80
N ILE A 20 0.83 9.80 -5.97
CA ILE A 20 1.22 8.46 -6.43
C ILE A 20 0.04 7.77 -7.12
N ARG A 21 -1.17 7.83 -6.54
CA ARG A 21 -2.38 7.28 -7.17
C ARG A 21 -2.70 7.99 -8.49
N GLY A 22 -2.53 9.31 -8.54
CA GLY A 22 -2.66 10.11 -9.75
C GLY A 22 -1.76 9.59 -10.87
N PHE A 23 -0.46 9.43 -10.59
CA PHE A 23 0.46 8.84 -11.56
C PHE A 23 0.07 7.43 -11.97
N MET A 24 -0.29 6.56 -11.02
CA MET A 24 -0.72 5.19 -11.35
C MET A 24 -1.92 5.18 -12.32
N CYS A 25 -2.88 6.07 -12.12
CA CYS A 25 -4.03 6.25 -13.01
C CYS A 25 -3.59 6.74 -14.40
N ASP A 26 -2.75 7.78 -14.47
CA ASP A 26 -2.26 8.35 -15.73
C ASP A 26 -1.45 7.33 -16.56
N PHE A 27 -0.65 6.49 -15.89
CA PHE A 27 0.08 5.38 -16.51
C PHE A 27 -0.78 4.16 -16.80
N GLN A 28 -2.09 4.22 -16.51
CA GLN A 28 -3.04 3.12 -16.71
C GLN A 28 -2.63 1.83 -15.99
N VAL A 29 -1.98 1.95 -14.83
CA VAL A 29 -1.66 0.81 -13.97
C VAL A 29 -2.98 0.18 -13.54
N PRO A 30 -3.19 -1.13 -13.68
CA PRO A 30 -4.44 -1.78 -13.27
C PRO A 30 -4.85 -1.39 -11.84
N ASN A 31 -6.12 -1.02 -11.65
CA ASN A 31 -6.63 -0.51 -10.38
C ASN A 31 -6.73 -1.60 -9.30
N GLY A 32 -5.62 -1.82 -8.62
CA GLY A 32 -5.51 -2.79 -7.55
C GLY A 32 -5.61 -4.23 -8.00
N LEU A 33 -5.50 -5.14 -7.04
CA LEU A 33 -5.42 -6.58 -7.28
C LEU A 33 -6.67 -7.15 -7.96
N LYS A 34 -7.84 -6.53 -7.75
CA LYS A 34 -9.08 -6.95 -8.40
C LYS A 34 -9.01 -6.85 -9.92
N SER A 35 -8.37 -5.81 -10.43
CA SER A 35 -8.16 -5.63 -11.88
C SER A 35 -7.19 -6.65 -12.48
N LEU A 36 -6.39 -7.32 -11.64
CA LEU A 36 -5.49 -8.41 -12.01
C LEU A 36 -6.14 -9.79 -11.83
N GLY A 37 -7.40 -9.86 -11.39
CA GLY A 37 -8.16 -11.10 -11.24
C GLY A 37 -8.19 -11.69 -9.83
N PHE A 38 -7.58 -11.04 -8.84
CA PHE A 38 -7.65 -11.49 -7.44
C PHE A 38 -8.96 -11.08 -6.77
N GLN A 39 -9.37 -11.87 -5.78
CA GLN A 39 -10.56 -11.63 -4.98
C GLN A 39 -10.23 -11.59 -3.49
N PHE A 40 -11.20 -11.13 -2.70
CA PHE A 40 -11.07 -11.08 -1.25
C PHE A 40 -10.77 -12.46 -0.64
N SER A 41 -11.33 -13.53 -1.22
CA SER A 41 -11.05 -14.91 -0.81
C SER A 41 -9.59 -15.34 -0.97
N ASP A 42 -8.80 -14.64 -1.79
CA ASP A 42 -7.39 -14.97 -2.02
C ASP A 42 -6.46 -14.37 -0.96
N ILE A 43 -6.96 -13.46 -0.12
CA ILE A 43 -6.13 -12.67 0.81
C ILE A 43 -5.41 -13.53 1.83
N GLU A 44 -6.04 -14.58 2.34
CA GLU A 44 -5.39 -15.50 3.28
C GLU A 44 -4.15 -16.16 2.65
N ASN A 45 -4.29 -16.63 1.41
CA ASN A 45 -3.20 -17.26 0.67
C ASN A 45 -2.09 -16.25 0.33
N LEU A 46 -2.45 -15.05 -0.13
CA LEU A 46 -1.51 -13.97 -0.43
C LEU A 46 -0.73 -13.55 0.82
N SER A 47 -1.42 -13.40 1.95
CA SER A 47 -0.82 -12.98 3.21
C SER A 47 0.13 -14.04 3.75
N THR A 48 -0.23 -15.32 3.62
CA THR A 48 0.62 -16.44 4.02
C THR A 48 1.92 -16.48 3.19
N ALA A 49 1.81 -16.31 1.87
CA ALA A 49 2.97 -16.26 0.98
C ALA A 49 3.89 -15.06 1.29
N ALA A 50 3.31 -13.89 1.57
CA ALA A 50 4.05 -12.69 1.93
C ALA A 50 4.75 -12.82 3.30
N LEU A 51 4.09 -13.39 4.31
CA LEU A 51 4.68 -13.58 5.64
C LEU A 51 5.98 -14.41 5.58
N ASN A 52 5.96 -15.49 4.79
CA ASN A 52 7.13 -16.34 4.54
C ASN A 52 8.25 -15.61 3.78
N SER A 53 7.90 -14.57 3.01
CA SER A 53 8.85 -13.76 2.24
C SER A 53 9.47 -12.63 3.09
N VAL A 54 8.66 -11.97 3.94
CA VAL A 54 9.09 -10.84 4.79
C VAL A 54 10.16 -11.27 5.79
N GLN A 55 10.06 -12.47 6.35
CA GLN A 55 11.10 -13.02 7.23
C GLN A 55 12.47 -13.15 6.55
N ASN A 56 12.49 -13.25 5.22
CA ASN A 56 13.71 -13.43 4.42
C ASN A 56 14.21 -12.13 3.78
N ILE A 57 13.45 -11.03 3.83
CA ILE A 57 13.75 -9.77 3.15
C ILE A 57 13.64 -8.61 4.17
N ALA A 58 14.77 -8.31 4.84
CA ALA A 58 14.87 -7.28 5.87
C ALA A 58 14.87 -5.83 5.30
N VAL A 59 13.88 -5.49 4.48
CA VAL A 59 13.74 -4.15 3.86
C VAL A 59 12.62 -3.33 4.53
N THR A 60 11.72 -3.99 5.27
CA THR A 60 10.57 -3.34 5.89
C THR A 60 10.98 -2.56 7.16
N PRO A 61 10.68 -1.25 7.27
CA PRO A 61 11.07 -0.43 8.42
C PRO A 61 10.22 -0.66 9.67
N ARG A 62 9.10 -1.40 9.54
CA ARG A 62 8.16 -1.69 10.63
C ARG A 62 7.98 -3.20 10.76
N SER A 63 7.81 -3.66 12.01
CA SER A 63 7.37 -5.01 12.28
C SER A 63 6.03 -5.25 11.60
N THR A 64 5.91 -6.38 10.92
CA THR A 64 4.70 -6.74 10.18
C THR A 64 4.31 -8.16 10.57
N ASP A 65 3.04 -8.36 10.89
CA ASP A 65 2.47 -9.68 11.16
C ASP A 65 1.40 -10.02 10.10
N MET A 66 0.77 -11.18 10.27
CA MET A 66 -0.23 -11.67 9.34
C MET A 66 -1.42 -10.72 9.19
N GLU A 67 -1.87 -10.09 10.29
CA GLU A 67 -3.03 -9.19 10.28
C GLU A 67 -2.71 -7.91 9.50
N ILE A 68 -1.53 -7.33 9.74
CA ILE A 68 -1.08 -6.13 9.01
C ILE A 68 -0.93 -6.44 7.52
N ILE A 69 -0.35 -7.59 7.16
CA ILE A 69 -0.19 -8.00 5.76
C ILE A 69 -1.55 -8.21 5.08
N ALA A 70 -2.48 -8.89 5.76
CA ALA A 70 -3.83 -9.10 5.25
C ALA A 70 -4.52 -7.76 4.99
N GLN A 71 -4.46 -6.83 5.95
CA GLN A 71 -5.04 -5.51 5.80
C GLN A 71 -4.43 -4.71 4.63
N LEU A 72 -3.13 -4.88 4.37
CA LEU A 72 -2.47 -4.26 3.21
C LEU A 72 -3.00 -4.84 1.89
N TYR A 73 -3.19 -6.15 1.80
CA TYR A 73 -3.76 -6.79 0.61
C TYR A 73 -5.22 -6.40 0.40
N GLU A 74 -6.03 -6.33 1.47
CA GLU A 74 -7.40 -5.83 1.43
C GLU A 74 -7.46 -4.41 0.87
N ASN A 75 -6.65 -3.50 1.42
CA ASN A 75 -6.57 -2.11 0.98
C ASN A 75 -6.04 -1.98 -0.46
N SER A 76 -5.37 -3.02 -0.97
CA SER A 76 -4.81 -3.05 -2.33
C SER A 76 -5.74 -3.72 -3.35
N LEU A 77 -6.90 -4.26 -2.94
CA LEU A 77 -7.90 -4.79 -3.88
C LEU A 77 -8.38 -3.71 -4.85
N THR A 78 -8.51 -2.47 -4.37
CA THR A 78 -8.84 -1.28 -5.17
C THR A 78 -8.08 -0.11 -4.58
N VAL A 79 -7.35 0.62 -5.42
CA VAL A 79 -6.34 1.59 -4.96
C VAL A 79 -6.78 3.03 -5.21
N TYR A 80 -7.47 3.30 -6.32
CA TYR A 80 -7.89 4.63 -6.75
C TYR A 80 -9.27 4.64 -7.42
#